data_AF-A0A1G5G957-F1
#
_entry.id   AF-A0A1G5G957-F1
#
_cell.length_a   1.000
_cell.length_b   1.000
_cell.length_c   1.000
_cell.angle_alpha   90.00
_cell.angle_beta   90.00
_cell.angle_gamma   90.00
#
_symmetry.space_group_name_H-M   'P 1'
#
loop_
_entity.id
_entity.type
_entity.pdbx_description
1 polymer ?
#
loop_
_entity_poly.entity_id
_entity_poly.type
_entity_poly.pdbx_seq_one_letter_code
_entity_poly.pdbx_strand_id
1 'polypeptide(L)'
;MSGEWVVYMLETRAGSLYTGVTKDLEARYRAHAAGTGARAVRLAGGPRRVLWHREGLAKADAFRLERAIKLLPRERKDQLVARGLAAVGLGPDGHPDG
;
A
#
# COMPACT_ATOMS: atom_id res chain seq x y z
N MET A 1 -0.67 -17.43 14.68
CA MET A 1 -1.31 -16.48 13.74
C MET A 1 -0.29 -16.17 12.66
N SER A 2 -0.44 -16.70 11.44
CA SER A 2 0.53 -16.46 10.36
C SER A 2 0.28 -15.08 9.73
N GLY A 3 1.25 -14.18 9.91
CA GLY A 3 1.29 -12.88 9.23
C GLY A 3 1.74 -13.07 7.79
N GLU A 4 0.79 -13.31 6.87
CA GLU A 4 1.04 -13.61 5.46
C GLU A 4 0.73 -12.43 4.52
N TRP A 5 0.13 -11.36 5.03
CA TRP A 5 -0.34 -10.27 4.18
C TRP A 5 0.58 -9.07 4.25
N VAL A 6 0.74 -8.44 3.08
CA VAL A 6 1.52 -7.25 2.85
C VAL A 6 0.59 -6.15 2.35
N VAL A 7 0.57 -5.02 3.03
CA VAL A 7 -0.01 -3.77 2.52
C VAL A 7 1.11 -2.98 1.86
N TYR A 8 0.86 -2.42 0.68
CA TYR A 8 1.86 -1.64 -0.04
C TYR A 8 1.25 -0.39 -0.66
N MET A 9 2.11 0.60 -0.89
CA MET A 9 1.84 1.77 -1.68
C MET A 9 2.89 1.93 -2.77
N LEU A 10 2.45 2.14 -4.01
CA LEU A 10 3.31 2.38 -5.14
C LEU A 10 2.97 3.70 -5.83
N GLU A 11 3.97 4.26 -6.48
CA GLU A 11 3.84 5.37 -7.41
C GLU A 11 3.66 4.79 -8.81
N THR A 12 2.66 5.28 -9.55
CA THR A 12 2.47 4.93 -10.96
C THR A 12 3.28 5.85 -11.87
N ARG A 13 3.44 5.50 -13.15
CA ARG A 13 4.13 6.37 -14.12
C ARG A 13 3.39 7.69 -14.36
N ALA A 14 2.09 7.75 -14.12
CA ALA A 14 1.29 8.97 -14.16
C ALA A 14 1.40 9.84 -12.88
N GLY A 15 2.22 9.47 -11.90
CA GLY A 15 2.41 10.22 -10.65
C GLY A 15 1.30 10.04 -9.61
N SER A 16 0.34 9.14 -9.87
CA SER A 16 -0.71 8.78 -8.92
C SER A 16 -0.21 7.73 -7.93
N LEU A 17 -0.76 7.76 -6.71
CA LEU A 17 -0.49 6.75 -5.69
C LEU A 17 -1.53 5.64 -5.75
N TYR A 18 -1.07 4.40 -5.67
CA TYR A 18 -1.92 3.23 -5.54
C TYR A 18 -1.60 2.47 -4.27
N THR A 19 -2.63 2.12 -3.50
CA THR A 19 -2.50 1.31 -2.27
C THR A 19 -3.23 -0.01 -2.47
N GLY A 20 -2.58 -1.11 -2.10
CA GLY A 20 -3.12 -2.45 -2.25
C GLY A 20 -2.64 -3.42 -1.18
N VAL A 21 -3.24 -4.61 -1.17
CA VAL A 21 -2.80 -5.77 -0.38
C VAL A 21 -2.39 -6.93 -1.27
N THR A 22 -1.46 -7.75 -0.79
CA THR A 22 -0.98 -8.97 -1.47
C THR A 22 -0.35 -9.92 -0.45
N LYS A 23 -0.15 -11.18 -0.83
CA LYS A 23 0.69 -12.12 -0.07
C LYS A 23 2.14 -12.14 -0.56
N ASP A 24 2.36 -11.72 -1.79
CA ASP A 24 3.67 -11.64 -2.43
C ASP A 24 3.77 -10.28 -3.13
N LEU A 25 4.61 -9.40 -2.59
CA LEU A 25 4.77 -8.03 -3.10
C LEU A 25 5.52 -8.02 -4.43
N GLU A 26 6.54 -8.87 -4.56
CA GLU A 26 7.38 -8.90 -5.75
C GLU A 26 6.61 -9.44 -6.96
N ALA A 27 5.93 -10.58 -6.80
CA ALA A 27 5.07 -11.13 -7.86
C ALA A 27 3.97 -10.14 -8.25
N ARG A 28 3.40 -9.43 -7.27
CA ARG A 28 2.36 -8.43 -7.52
C ARG A 28 2.91 -7.22 -8.29
N TYR A 29 4.10 -6.74 -7.94
CA TYR A 29 4.75 -5.66 -8.65
C TYR A 29 5.05 -6.05 -10.10
N ARG A 30 5.60 -7.26 -10.33
CA ARG A 30 5.85 -7.79 -11.68
C ARG A 30 4.57 -7.89 -12.50
N ALA A 31 3.47 -8.36 -11.92
CA ALA A 31 2.17 -8.40 -12.60
C ALA A 31 1.67 -7.00 -13.00
N HIS A 32 1.82 -6.00 -12.13
CA HIS A 32 1.50 -4.61 -12.47
C HIS A 32 2.41 -4.06 -13.59
N ALA A 33 3.71 -4.36 -13.54
CA ALA A 33 4.68 -3.96 -14.57
C ALA A 33 4.38 -4.62 -15.94
N ALA A 34 3.90 -5.86 -15.94
CA ALA A 34 3.47 -6.61 -17.12
C ALA A 34 2.06 -6.23 -17.61
N GLY A 35 1.34 -5.34 -16.90
CA GLY A 35 -0.01 -4.92 -17.27
C GLY A 35 -1.13 -5.93 -16.93
N THR A 36 -0.83 -7.03 -16.24
CA THR A 36 -1.82 -8.02 -15.78
C THR A 36 -2.33 -7.74 -14.36
N GLY A 37 -1.79 -6.71 -13.71
CA GLY A 37 -2.22 -6.23 -12.40
C GLY A 37 -3.53 -5.44 -12.41
N ALA A 38 -3.71 -4.58 -11.41
CA ALA A 38 -4.94 -3.81 -11.25
C ALA A 38 -5.16 -2.86 -12.43
N ARG A 39 -6.39 -2.79 -12.93
CA ARG A 39 -6.78 -1.90 -14.04
C ARG A 39 -6.33 -0.45 -13.81
N ALA A 40 -6.49 0.07 -12.60
CA ALA A 40 -6.07 1.43 -12.25
C ALA A 40 -4.56 1.67 -12.45
N VAL A 41 -3.72 0.72 -12.02
CA VAL A 41 -2.26 0.81 -12.18
C VAL A 41 -1.87 0.71 -13.66
N ARG A 42 -2.53 -0.19 -14.41
CA ARG A 42 -2.33 -0.30 -15.86
C ARG A 42 -2.69 0.99 -16.60
N LEU A 43 -3.87 1.55 -16.33
CA LEU A 43 -4.32 2.81 -16.96
C LEU A 43 -3.40 3.99 -16.61
N ALA A 44 -2.72 3.94 -15.47
CA ALA A 44 -1.74 4.93 -15.03
C ALA A 44 -0.31 4.66 -15.57
N GLY A 45 -0.17 3.81 -16.59
CA GLY A 45 1.12 3.52 -17.25
C GLY A 45 1.99 2.49 -16.52
N GLY A 46 1.43 1.76 -15.54
CA GLY A 46 2.14 0.78 -14.74
C GLY A 46 2.82 1.40 -13.50
N PRO A 47 3.46 0.55 -12.67
CA PRO A 47 4.17 1.01 -11.49
C PRO A 47 5.52 1.62 -11.89
N ARG A 48 5.90 2.68 -11.18
CA ARG A 48 7.23 3.31 -11.24
C ARG A 48 8.15 2.74 -10.16
N ARG A 49 7.66 2.68 -8.91
CA ARG A 49 8.37 2.15 -7.75
C ARG A 49 7.40 1.88 -6.60
N VAL A 50 7.79 0.99 -5.69
CA VAL A 50 7.16 0.86 -4.37
C VAL A 50 7.68 2.01 -3.49
N LEU A 51 6.79 2.73 -2.84
CA LEU A 51 7.13 3.83 -1.94
C LEU A 51 7.14 3.40 -0.47
N TRP A 52 6.27 2.45 -0.13
CA TRP A 52 6.09 1.99 1.24
C TRP A 52 5.43 0.61 1.25
N HIS A 53 5.77 -0.23 2.23
CA HIS A 53 5.07 -1.48 2.49
C HIS A 53 5.13 -1.87 3.96
N ARG A 54 4.20 -2.72 4.38
CA ARG A 54 4.13 -3.34 5.70
C ARG A 54 3.75 -4.80 5.55
N GLU A 55 4.58 -5.66 6.13
CA GLU A 55 4.45 -7.12 6.06
C GLU A 55 4.00 -7.70 7.40
N GLY A 56 3.76 -9.01 7.44
CA GLY A 56 3.46 -9.72 8.68
C GLY A 56 2.05 -9.47 9.23
N LEU A 57 1.13 -8.99 8.39
CA LEU A 57 -0.22 -8.67 8.81
C LEU A 57 -1.13 -9.89 8.71
N ALA A 58 -2.06 -10.02 9.66
CA ALA A 58 -3.21 -10.88 9.46
C ALA A 58 -4.08 -10.28 8.34
N LYS A 59 -4.89 -11.13 7.69
CA LYS A 59 -5.74 -10.70 6.58
C LYS A 59 -6.62 -9.50 6.96
N ALA A 60 -7.31 -9.58 8.10
CA ALA A 60 -8.22 -8.53 8.56
C ALA A 60 -7.48 -7.19 8.77
N ASP A 61 -6.31 -7.22 9.38
CA ASP A 61 -5.49 -6.03 9.66
C ASP A 61 -4.94 -5.43 8.38
N ALA A 62 -4.52 -6.24 7.42
CA ALA A 62 -4.08 -5.77 6.12
C ALA A 62 -5.19 -4.99 5.38
N PHE A 63 -6.41 -5.52 5.34
CA PHE A 63 -7.54 -4.81 4.71
C PHE A 63 -7.97 -3.57 5.49
N ARG A 64 -7.88 -3.60 6.83
CA ARG A 64 -8.15 -2.43 7.68
C ARG A 64 -7.15 -1.31 7.40
N LEU A 65 -5.86 -1.64 7.42
CA LEU A 65 -4.79 -0.69 7.16
C LEU A 65 -4.85 -0.15 5.74
N GLU A 66 -5.13 -0.99 4.74
CA GLU A 66 -5.35 -0.55 3.36
C GLU A 66 -6.49 0.49 3.27
N ARG A 67 -7.61 0.23 3.93
CA ARG A 67 -8.75 1.16 3.96
C ARG A 67 -8.38 2.46 4.66
N ALA A 68 -7.69 2.40 5.80
CA ALA A 68 -7.25 3.57 6.54
C ALA A 68 -6.32 4.45 5.67
N ILE A 69 -5.32 3.85 5.02
CA ILE A 69 -4.41 4.55 4.12
C ILE A 69 -5.15 5.14 2.92
N LYS A 70 -6.11 4.43 2.32
CA LYS A 70 -6.90 4.96 1.18
C LYS A 70 -7.65 6.24 1.53
N LEU A 71 -8.16 6.35 2.75
CA LEU A 71 -8.89 7.52 3.26
C LEU A 71 -7.97 8.72 3.58
N LEU A 72 -6.66 8.52 3.70
CA LEU A 72 -5.74 9.62 3.94
C LEU A 72 -5.69 10.57 2.71
N PRO A 73 -5.67 11.90 2.93
CA PRO A 73 -5.37 12.86 1.88
C PRO A 73 -3.93 12.68 1.38
N ARG A 74 -3.61 13.22 0.20
CA ARG A 74 -2.30 13.05 -0.46
C ARG A 74 -1.13 13.43 0.46
N GLU A 75 -1.23 14.57 1.13
CA GLU A 75 -0.20 15.07 2.06
C GLU A 75 0.10 14.08 3.18
N ARG A 76 -0.94 13.45 3.76
CA ARG A 76 -0.74 12.44 4.81
C ARG A 76 -0.17 11.15 4.22
N LYS A 77 -0.50 10.76 3.00
CA LYS A 77 0.17 9.64 2.31
C LYS A 77 1.66 9.91 2.10
N ASP A 78 2.03 11.13 1.75
CA ASP A 78 3.43 11.52 1.58
C ASP A 78 4.16 11.52 2.95
N GLN A 79 3.51 11.97 4.02
CA GLN A 79 4.03 11.84 5.39
C GLN A 79 4.23 10.37 5.81
N LEU A 80 3.28 9.49 5.48
CA LEU A 80 3.40 8.05 5.72
C LEU A 80 4.65 7.48 5.04
N VAL A 81 4.89 7.83 3.77
CA VAL A 81 6.09 7.38 3.03
C VAL A 81 7.37 7.87 3.72
N ALA A 82 7.40 9.12 4.14
CA ALA A 82 8.60 9.74 4.69
C ALA A 82 8.89 9.36 6.15
N ARG A 83 7.85 9.14 6.95
CA ARG A 83 7.96 9.07 8.42
C ARG A 83 7.27 7.85 9.06
N GLY A 84 6.58 7.02 8.29
CA GLY A 84 5.91 5.83 8.76
C GLY A 84 4.51 6.06 9.34
N LEU A 85 3.90 4.99 9.85
CA LEU A 85 2.48 4.93 10.25
C LEU A 85 2.14 5.87 11.42
N ALA A 86 3.00 5.96 12.42
CA ALA A 86 2.79 6.83 13.59
C ALA A 86 2.63 8.31 13.19
N ALA A 87 3.33 8.76 12.14
CA ALA A 87 3.24 10.15 11.66
C ALA A 87 1.85 10.51 11.10
N VAL A 88 1.03 9.51 10.75
CA VAL A 88 -0.34 9.69 10.28
C VAL A 88 -1.39 9.21 11.29
N GLY A 89 -0.98 8.89 12.52
CA GLY A 89 -1.86 8.41 13.59
C GLY A 89 -2.44 7.02 13.32
N LEU A 90 -1.70 6.15 12.62
CA LEU A 90 -2.08 4.77 12.38
C LEU A 90 -1.15 3.83 13.15
N GLY A 91 -1.72 2.86 13.83
CA GLY A 91 -1.02 1.74 14.42
C GLY A 91 -0.54 0.73 13.37
N PRO A 92 0.35 -0.19 13.76
CA PRO A 92 0.99 -1.14 12.85
C PRO A 92 0.03 -2.12 12.16
N ASP A 93 -1.15 -2.32 12.72
CA ASP A 93 -2.23 -3.22 12.30
C ASP A 93 -3.44 -2.45 11.70
N GLY A 94 -3.33 -1.13 11.55
CA GLY A 94 -4.38 -0.27 11.04
C GLY A 94 -5.45 0.13 12.06
N HIS A 95 -5.25 -0.15 13.35
CA HIS A 95 -6.02 0.51 14.40
C HIS A 95 -5.52 1.96 14.56
N PRO A 96 -6.38 2.94 14.88
CA PRO A 96 -5.89 4.27 15.24
C PRO A 96 -4.96 4.14 16.45
N ASP A 97 -3.80 4.81 16.40
CA ASP A 97 -2.96 4.96 17.60
C ASP A 97 -3.78 5.76 18.62
N GLY A 98 -4.00 5.14 19.79
CA GLY A 98 -4.75 5.73 20.90
C GLY A 98 -4.05 6.93 21.51
#